data_AF-A0A3D5RT52-F1
#
_entry.id   AF-A0A3D5RT52-F1
#
_cell.length_a   1.000
_cell.length_b   1.000
_cell.length_c   1.000
_cell.angle_alpha   90.00
_cell.angle_beta   90.00
_cell.angle_gamma   90.00
#
_symmetry.space_group_name_H-M   'P 1'
#
loop_
_entity.id
_entity.type
_entity.pdbx_description
1 polymer ?
#
loop_
_entity_poly.entity_id
_entity_poly.type
_entity_poly.pdbx_seq_one_letter_code
_entity_poly.pdbx_strand_id
1 'polypeptide(L)'
;MSSFNPSPSGVRRWLRLFPPVTLLIFLIPIAAGLVGTLLPSLGYLPGSEHAQLSLTPWRNFFSAPGVGHALYLTLLTGLGATILATLLAVAFSASWHGSRAIFYLRRWLAPLLASPHAAFAIGFAFLLAPSGWLIRAFSPWATGWERPPDFIFIQDPNGLALLVALVCKEIFFILLMIWSAMGQVNADRLLDVARTLGYRPVSAWCKIVLPLIYPQIRLPVYAVLAYSLSVADMAIILGPTAPPTLSVLMLTWFQDSAPAIRFQGAASAVFLLMCVIGIIAIWRATECLGGLVTRVWLTSGNRRFADTFVRLMSGGGMIAILAITVGSLL
;
A
#
# COMPACT_ATOMS: atom_id res chain seq x y z
N MET A 1 -43.62 -21.55 43.85
CA MET A 1 -44.04 -22.01 42.51
C MET A 1 -44.31 -20.75 41.70
N SER A 2 -43.57 -20.33 40.68
CA SER A 2 -43.04 -21.08 39.53
C SER A 2 -41.73 -20.44 39.02
N SER A 3 -40.69 -21.26 38.90
CA SER A 3 -39.41 -20.91 38.28
C SER A 3 -39.56 -20.73 36.76
N PHE A 4 -39.49 -19.49 36.27
CA PHE A 4 -39.27 -19.20 34.86
C PHE A 4 -37.77 -19.33 34.58
N ASN A 5 -37.32 -20.55 34.25
CA ASN A 5 -35.96 -20.79 33.80
C ASN A 5 -35.99 -20.81 32.26
N PRO A 6 -35.62 -19.71 31.55
CA PRO A 6 -35.59 -19.73 30.10
C PRO A 6 -34.55 -20.74 29.64
N SER A 7 -35.00 -21.78 28.95
CA SER A 7 -34.13 -22.84 28.46
C SER A 7 -32.95 -22.25 27.66
N PRO A 8 -31.68 -22.60 27.99
CA PRO A 8 -30.49 -22.02 27.36
C PRO A 8 -30.29 -22.40 25.87
N SER A 9 -31.24 -23.12 25.26
CA SER A 9 -31.20 -23.59 23.88
C SER A 9 -31.53 -22.51 22.84
N GLY A 10 -32.42 -21.56 23.16
CA GLY A 10 -32.86 -20.51 22.23
C GLY A 10 -31.78 -19.48 21.92
N VAL A 11 -31.14 -18.92 22.96
CA VAL A 11 -30.08 -17.92 22.82
C VAL A 11 -28.84 -18.51 22.11
N ARG A 12 -28.50 -19.77 22.39
CA ARG A 12 -27.43 -20.50 21.67
C ARG A 12 -27.70 -20.64 20.18
N ARG A 13 -28.98 -20.70 19.75
CA ARG A 13 -29.35 -20.81 18.33
C ARG A 13 -29.16 -19.48 17.60
N TRP A 14 -29.55 -18.36 18.21
CA TRP A 14 -29.34 -17.02 17.65
C TRP A 14 -27.86 -16.63 17.57
N LEU A 15 -27.06 -16.97 18.58
CA LEU A 15 -25.61 -16.74 18.56
C LEU A 15 -24.88 -17.56 17.48
N ARG A 16 -25.42 -18.72 17.07
CA ARG A 16 -24.89 -19.52 15.96
C ARG A 16 -25.24 -18.97 14.58
N LEU A 17 -26.31 -18.16 14.48
CA LEU A 17 -26.71 -17.49 13.24
C LEU A 17 -25.93 -16.20 13.01
N PHE A 18 -25.31 -15.63 14.05
CA PHE A 18 -24.57 -14.37 13.94
C PHE A 18 -23.40 -14.45 12.93
N PRO A 19 -22.48 -15.44 12.99
CA PRO A 19 -21.39 -15.53 12.02
C PRO A 19 -21.82 -15.64 10.54
N PRO A 20 -22.75 -16.53 10.13
CA PRO A 20 -23.16 -16.62 8.73
C PRO A 20 -23.95 -15.38 8.27
N VAL A 21 -24.75 -14.76 9.14
CA VAL A 21 -25.45 -13.51 8.81
C VAL A 21 -24.45 -12.37 8.59
N THR A 22 -23.46 -12.22 9.47
CA THR A 22 -22.38 -11.25 9.27
C THR A 22 -21.64 -11.49 7.97
N LEU A 23 -21.27 -12.74 7.66
CA LEU A 23 -20.61 -13.09 6.39
C LEU A 23 -21.48 -12.73 5.18
N LEU A 24 -22.78 -13.03 5.21
CA LEU A 24 -23.70 -12.69 4.12
C LEU A 24 -23.81 -11.17 3.92
N ILE A 25 -23.94 -10.41 5.02
CA ILE A 25 -24.04 -8.94 4.96
C ILE A 25 -22.81 -8.32 4.30
N PHE A 26 -21.61 -8.88 4.51
CA PHE A 26 -20.39 -8.40 3.86
C PHE A 26 -20.17 -8.96 2.45
N LEU A 27 -20.48 -10.23 2.21
CA LEU A 27 -20.21 -10.89 0.93
C LEU A 27 -21.22 -10.53 -0.15
N ILE A 28 -22.49 -10.30 0.19
CA ILE A 28 -23.53 -9.98 -0.79
C ILE A 28 -23.21 -8.68 -1.57
N PRO A 29 -22.89 -7.55 -0.92
CA PRO A 29 -22.52 -6.32 -1.64
C PRO A 29 -21.26 -6.48 -2.50
N ILE A 30 -20.26 -7.23 -2.02
CA ILE A 30 -19.03 -7.49 -2.77
C ILE A 30 -19.35 -8.33 -4.01
N ALA A 31 -20.14 -9.40 -3.87
CA ALA A 31 -20.56 -10.24 -4.98
C ALA A 31 -21.41 -9.46 -5.99
N ALA A 32 -22.36 -8.64 -5.50
CA ALA A 32 -23.17 -7.77 -6.34
C ALA A 32 -22.34 -6.75 -7.13
N GLY A 33 -21.35 -6.11 -6.48
CA GLY A 33 -20.42 -5.20 -7.15
C GLY A 33 -19.55 -5.90 -8.19
N LEU A 34 -19.06 -7.11 -7.87
CA LEU A 34 -18.26 -7.92 -8.79
C LEU A 34 -19.09 -8.32 -10.02
N VAL A 35 -20.31 -8.81 -9.83
CA VAL A 35 -21.25 -9.12 -10.93
C VAL A 35 -21.58 -7.85 -11.73
N GLY A 36 -21.85 -6.74 -11.03
CA GLY A 36 -22.13 -5.43 -11.62
C GLY A 36 -20.96 -4.82 -12.39
N THR A 37 -19.75 -5.36 -12.25
CA THR A 37 -18.57 -4.95 -13.02
C THR A 37 -18.22 -5.97 -14.11
N LEU A 38 -18.31 -7.26 -13.79
CA LEU A 38 -18.02 -8.36 -14.73
C LEU A 38 -19.02 -8.40 -15.88
N LEU A 39 -20.32 -8.26 -15.62
CA LEU A 39 -21.32 -8.31 -16.69
C LEU A 39 -21.14 -7.17 -17.71
N PRO A 40 -21.04 -5.89 -17.31
CA PRO A 40 -20.78 -4.80 -18.26
C PRO A 40 -19.41 -4.92 -18.96
N SER A 41 -18.40 -5.51 -18.31
CA SER A 41 -17.10 -5.77 -18.96
C SER A 41 -17.22 -6.71 -20.16
N LEU A 42 -18.22 -7.60 -20.15
CA LEU A 42 -18.56 -8.51 -21.24
C LEU A 42 -19.64 -7.92 -22.16
N GLY A 43 -19.86 -6.60 -22.11
CA GLY A 43 -20.82 -5.88 -22.95
C GLY A 43 -22.28 -6.20 -22.62
N TYR A 44 -22.55 -6.88 -21.51
CA TYR A 44 -23.88 -7.35 -21.15
C TYR A 44 -24.47 -6.52 -20.01
N LEU A 45 -25.63 -5.91 -20.24
CA LEU A 45 -26.38 -5.22 -19.20
C LEU A 45 -27.87 -5.61 -19.25
N PRO A 46 -28.38 -6.33 -18.21
CA PRO A 46 -29.76 -6.80 -18.17
C PRO A 46 -30.76 -5.65 -18.32
N GLY A 47 -31.74 -5.80 -19.21
CA GLY A 47 -32.81 -4.80 -19.40
C GLY A 47 -32.44 -3.60 -20.26
N SER A 48 -31.32 -3.64 -20.99
CA SER A 48 -30.92 -2.62 -21.96
C SER A 48 -30.84 -3.20 -23.39
N GLU A 49 -30.65 -2.33 -24.39
CA GLU A 49 -30.37 -2.74 -25.79
C GLU A 49 -29.10 -3.60 -25.92
N HIS A 50 -28.25 -3.62 -24.89
CA HIS A 50 -27.00 -4.37 -24.83
C HIS A 50 -27.19 -5.72 -24.11
N ALA A 51 -28.15 -6.52 -24.58
CA ALA A 51 -28.49 -7.83 -24.01
C ALA A 51 -27.65 -8.99 -24.58
N GLN A 52 -26.62 -8.71 -25.38
CA GLN A 52 -25.75 -9.72 -25.98
C GLN A 52 -24.35 -9.63 -25.39
N LEU A 53 -23.75 -10.80 -25.11
CA LEU A 53 -22.34 -10.88 -24.71
C LEU A 53 -21.45 -10.40 -25.85
N SER A 54 -20.55 -9.47 -25.55
CA SER A 54 -19.61 -8.90 -26.52
C SER A 54 -18.28 -8.54 -25.87
N LEU A 55 -17.19 -8.76 -26.60
CA LEU A 55 -15.84 -8.33 -26.19
C LEU A 55 -15.50 -6.91 -26.71
N THR A 56 -16.48 -6.16 -27.23
CA THR A 56 -16.29 -4.76 -27.64
C THR A 56 -15.69 -3.89 -26.52
N PRO A 57 -16.12 -3.96 -25.25
CA PRO A 57 -15.53 -3.13 -24.19
C PRO A 57 -14.03 -3.38 -23.99
N TRP A 58 -13.60 -4.64 -24.09
CA TRP A 58 -12.19 -5.02 -24.02
C TRP A 58 -11.38 -4.51 -25.22
N ARG A 59 -11.95 -4.59 -26.43
CA ARG A 59 -11.31 -4.03 -27.63
C ARG A 59 -11.15 -2.52 -27.51
N ASN A 60 -12.20 -1.82 -27.09
CA ASN A 60 -12.18 -0.37 -26.88
C ASN A 60 -11.12 0.01 -25.84
N PHE A 61 -11.08 -0.72 -24.72
CA PHE A 61 -10.06 -0.56 -23.68
C PHE A 61 -8.63 -0.71 -24.25
N PHE A 62 -8.29 -1.81 -24.90
CA PHE A 62 -6.93 -2.02 -25.41
C PHE A 62 -6.56 -1.09 -26.57
N SER A 63 -7.56 -0.57 -27.31
CA SER A 63 -7.35 0.42 -28.36
C SER A 63 -7.26 1.86 -27.85
N ALA A 64 -7.63 2.11 -26.58
CA ALA A 64 -7.67 3.46 -26.04
C ALA A 64 -6.26 4.03 -25.92
N PRO A 65 -6.06 5.31 -26.30
CA PRO A 65 -4.74 5.93 -26.25
C PRO A 65 -4.25 6.02 -24.80
N GLY A 66 -2.94 5.78 -24.60
CA GLY A 66 -2.29 5.97 -23.31
C GLY A 66 -2.46 4.83 -22.30
N VAL A 67 -3.23 3.77 -22.60
CA VAL A 67 -3.44 2.65 -21.65
C VAL A 67 -2.14 1.96 -21.25
N GLY A 68 -1.22 1.74 -22.20
CA GLY A 68 0.08 1.14 -21.89
C GLY A 68 0.91 2.00 -20.93
N HIS A 69 0.90 3.33 -21.12
CA HIS A 69 1.61 4.25 -20.22
C HIS A 69 0.92 4.37 -18.86
N ALA A 70 -0.42 4.39 -18.83
CA ALA A 70 -1.20 4.37 -17.60
C ALA A 70 -0.93 3.12 -16.75
N LEU A 71 -0.82 1.95 -17.40
CA LEU A 71 -0.41 0.70 -16.76
C LEU A 71 1.01 0.80 -16.22
N TYR A 72 1.97 1.28 -17.03
CA TYR A 72 3.35 1.48 -16.59
C TYR A 72 3.44 2.38 -15.35
N LEU A 73 2.76 3.53 -15.36
CA LEU A 73 2.71 4.44 -14.22
C LEU A 73 2.09 3.80 -12.98
N THR A 74 1.03 3.01 -13.15
CA THR A 74 0.38 2.28 -12.06
C THR A 74 1.32 1.26 -11.43
N LEU A 75 2.05 0.51 -12.26
CA LEU A 75 3.05 -0.45 -11.79
C LEU A 75 4.21 0.28 -11.10
N LEU A 76 4.76 1.32 -11.73
CA LEU A 76 5.89 2.08 -11.19
C LEU A 76 5.55 2.67 -9.82
N THR A 77 4.42 3.38 -9.71
CA THR A 77 4.01 4.06 -8.49
C THR A 77 3.52 3.07 -7.43
N GLY A 78 2.62 2.13 -7.78
CA GLY A 78 2.02 1.20 -6.83
C GLY A 78 2.98 0.11 -6.34
N LEU A 79 3.63 -0.61 -7.26
CA LEU A 79 4.62 -1.64 -6.89
C LEU A 79 5.88 -1.00 -6.30
N GLY A 80 6.36 0.10 -6.90
CA GLY A 80 7.52 0.84 -6.40
C GLY A 80 7.32 1.34 -4.98
N ALA A 81 6.17 1.94 -4.68
CA ALA A 81 5.87 2.40 -3.32
C ALA A 81 5.81 1.24 -2.32
N THR A 82 5.16 0.13 -2.68
CA THR A 82 5.07 -1.06 -1.82
C THR A 82 6.44 -1.64 -1.51
N ILE A 83 7.30 -1.79 -2.52
CA ILE A 83 8.67 -2.30 -2.36
C ILE A 83 9.47 -1.38 -1.44
N LEU A 84 9.48 -0.08 -1.74
CA LEU A 84 10.27 0.90 -0.98
C LEU A 84 9.79 1.02 0.47
N ALA A 85 8.48 1.10 0.69
CA ALA A 85 7.90 1.14 2.03
C ALA A 85 8.23 -0.13 2.83
N THR A 86 8.10 -1.32 2.21
CA THR A 86 8.43 -2.59 2.86
C THR A 86 9.92 -2.68 3.21
N LEU A 87 10.81 -2.38 2.26
CA LEU A 87 12.25 -2.42 2.46
C LEU A 87 12.69 -1.44 3.55
N LEU A 88 12.16 -0.22 3.53
CA LEU A 88 12.52 0.80 4.51
C LEU A 88 11.96 0.48 5.90
N ALA A 89 10.72 -0.04 6.00
CA ALA A 89 10.15 -0.50 7.26
C ALA A 89 10.95 -1.64 7.90
N VAL A 90 11.36 -2.61 7.08
CA VAL A 90 12.22 -3.74 7.49
C VAL A 90 13.60 -3.23 7.91
N ALA A 91 14.26 -2.42 7.07
CA ALA A 91 15.59 -1.89 7.35
C ALA A 91 15.62 -1.03 8.62
N PHE A 92 14.59 -0.20 8.82
CA PHE A 92 14.44 0.62 10.02
C PHE A 92 14.21 -0.25 11.26
N SER A 93 13.30 -1.22 11.19
CA SER A 93 13.02 -2.14 12.30
C SER A 93 14.24 -2.97 12.68
N ALA A 94 15.04 -3.40 11.71
CA ALA A 94 16.29 -4.13 11.93
C ALA A 94 17.39 -3.27 12.55
N SER A 95 17.55 -2.03 12.07
CA SER A 95 18.69 -1.16 12.42
C SER A 95 18.49 -0.38 13.72
N TRP A 96 17.24 -0.03 14.03
CA TRP A 96 16.89 0.83 15.16
C TRP A 96 16.17 0.09 16.28
N HIS A 97 16.21 -1.25 16.24
CA HIS A 97 15.62 -2.11 17.25
C HIS A 97 16.05 -1.74 18.68
N GLY A 98 15.10 -1.57 19.59
CA GLY A 98 15.35 -1.18 20.99
C GLY A 98 15.80 0.26 21.20
N SER A 99 15.82 1.10 20.15
CA SER A 99 16.16 2.52 20.28
C SER A 99 14.98 3.37 20.77
N ARG A 100 15.29 4.54 21.33
CA ARG A 100 14.28 5.56 21.68
C ARG A 100 13.46 6.01 20.47
N ALA A 101 14.03 5.97 19.26
CA ALA A 101 13.34 6.36 18.03
C ALA A 101 12.12 5.46 17.75
N ILE A 102 12.27 4.13 17.88
CA ILE A 102 11.13 3.20 17.74
C ILE A 102 10.10 3.43 18.83
N PHE A 103 10.54 3.66 20.08
CA PHE A 103 9.62 3.93 21.20
C PHE A 103 8.72 5.16 20.93
N TYR A 104 9.31 6.28 20.51
CA TYR A 104 8.53 7.46 20.15
C TYR A 104 7.67 7.23 18.92
N LEU A 105 8.22 6.62 17.85
CA LEU A 105 7.46 6.38 16.64
C LEU A 105 6.23 5.49 16.89
N ARG A 106 6.34 4.45 17.73
CA ARG A 106 5.20 3.62 18.17
C ARG A 106 4.07 4.43 18.78
N ARG A 107 4.40 5.45 19.59
CA ARG A 107 3.40 6.32 20.23
C ARG A 107 2.71 7.24 19.22
N TRP A 108 3.42 7.67 18.18
CA TRP A 108 2.90 8.55 17.13
C TRP A 108 2.29 7.79 15.93
N LEU A 109 2.42 6.46 15.84
CA LEU A 109 1.84 5.69 14.74
C LEU A 109 0.33 5.87 14.63
N ALA A 110 -0.40 5.84 15.74
CA ALA A 110 -1.86 5.95 15.73
C ALA A 110 -2.35 7.26 15.07
N PRO A 111 -1.88 8.47 15.46
CA PRO A 111 -2.29 9.69 14.79
C PRO A 111 -1.79 9.78 13.34
N LEU A 112 -0.60 9.26 13.02
CA LEU A 112 -0.09 9.24 11.65
C LEU A 112 -0.97 8.38 10.73
N LEU A 113 -1.43 7.23 11.21
CA LEU A 113 -2.32 6.32 10.48
C LEU A 113 -3.76 6.81 10.39
N ALA A 114 -4.22 7.59 11.37
CA ALA A 114 -5.59 8.14 11.39
C ALA A 114 -5.82 9.25 10.35
N SER A 115 -4.76 9.77 9.73
CA SER A 115 -4.86 10.85 8.75
C SER A 115 -5.62 10.40 7.49
N PRO A 116 -6.65 11.12 7.02
CA PRO A 116 -7.34 10.79 5.76
C PRO A 116 -6.37 10.79 4.58
N HIS A 117 -6.48 9.83 3.67
CA HIS A 117 -5.59 9.67 2.50
C HIS A 117 -5.65 10.90 1.58
N ALA A 118 -6.85 11.37 1.25
CA ALA A 118 -7.05 12.58 0.45
C ALA A 118 -6.50 13.84 1.13
N ALA A 119 -6.71 14.02 2.44
CA ALA A 119 -6.19 15.17 3.17
C ALA A 119 -4.65 15.20 3.16
N PHE A 120 -4.02 14.03 3.35
CA PHE A 120 -2.58 13.91 3.23
C PHE A 120 -2.08 14.23 1.82
N ALA A 121 -2.76 13.75 0.77
CA ALA A 121 -2.37 14.06 -0.60
C ALA A 121 -2.44 15.56 -0.90
N ILE A 122 -3.48 16.24 -0.41
CA ILE A 122 -3.63 17.70 -0.54
C ILE A 122 -2.51 18.43 0.22
N GLY A 123 -2.25 18.06 1.48
CA GLY A 123 -1.19 18.68 2.27
C GLY A 123 0.21 18.42 1.69
N PHE A 124 0.45 17.22 1.17
CA PHE A 124 1.68 16.89 0.45
C PHE A 124 1.83 17.70 -0.85
N ALA A 125 0.74 17.91 -1.59
CA ALA A 125 0.72 18.80 -2.73
C ALA A 125 1.10 20.24 -2.31
N PHE A 126 0.51 20.78 -1.25
CA PHE A 126 0.89 22.10 -0.73
C PHE A 126 2.33 22.17 -0.22
N LEU A 127 2.87 21.09 0.32
CA LEU A 127 4.26 21.03 0.76
C LEU A 127 5.23 21.13 -0.42
N LEU A 128 4.94 20.42 -1.53
CA LEU A 128 5.79 20.38 -2.72
C LEU A 128 5.48 21.45 -3.76
N ALA A 129 4.39 22.20 -3.61
CA ALA A 129 4.05 23.28 -4.53
C ALA A 129 5.20 24.30 -4.61
N PRO A 130 5.42 24.93 -5.78
CA PRO A 130 6.39 26.02 -5.97
C PRO A 130 6.30 27.15 -4.92
N SER A 131 5.10 27.41 -4.40
CA SER A 131 4.81 28.41 -3.36
C SER A 131 4.57 27.80 -1.98
N GLY A 132 4.86 26.50 -1.83
CA GLY A 132 4.61 25.68 -0.67
C GLY A 132 5.49 25.98 0.54
N TRP A 133 5.17 25.35 1.66
CA TRP A 133 5.90 25.53 2.93
C TRP A 133 7.39 25.23 2.79
N LEU A 134 7.76 24.22 2.01
CA LEU A 134 9.17 23.86 1.81
C LEU A 134 9.93 25.02 1.15
N ILE A 135 9.43 25.57 0.05
CA ILE A 135 10.10 26.66 -0.65
C ILE A 135 10.09 27.92 0.20
N ARG A 136 9.00 28.25 0.89
CA ARG A 136 8.97 29.40 1.83
C ARG A 136 9.94 29.27 3.00
N ALA A 137 10.20 28.05 3.47
CA ALA A 137 11.14 27.81 4.55
C ALA A 137 12.60 28.04 4.14
N PHE A 138 12.93 28.02 2.84
CA PHE A 138 14.31 28.19 2.32
C PHE A 138 14.48 29.39 1.37
N SER A 139 13.39 30.00 0.90
CA SER A 139 13.38 31.22 0.08
C SER A 139 12.89 32.41 0.92
N PRO A 140 13.53 33.59 0.80
CA PRO A 140 14.70 33.89 -0.04
C PRO A 140 16.04 33.64 0.67
N TRP A 141 16.08 33.40 1.98
CA TRP A 141 17.30 33.49 2.77
C TRP A 141 18.39 32.45 2.42
N ALA A 142 18.03 31.24 2.00
CA ALA A 142 18.99 30.19 1.64
C ALA A 142 19.19 30.04 0.12
N THR A 143 18.21 30.45 -0.68
CA THR A 143 18.17 30.18 -2.14
C THR A 143 18.31 31.44 -3.00
N GLY A 144 18.04 32.62 -2.45
CA GLY A 144 18.04 33.89 -3.21
C GLY A 144 16.89 33.99 -4.24
N TRP A 145 15.92 33.07 -4.23
CA TRP A 145 14.79 33.11 -5.16
C TRP A 145 13.80 34.20 -4.76
N GLU A 146 13.67 35.24 -5.59
CA GLU A 146 12.63 36.28 -5.45
C GLU A 146 11.27 35.86 -6.04
N ARG A 147 11.27 34.86 -6.92
CA ARG A 147 10.08 34.25 -7.50
C ARG A 147 10.11 32.73 -7.28
N PRO A 148 8.97 32.08 -7.03
CA PRO A 148 8.92 30.63 -6.88
C PRO A 148 9.41 29.98 -8.19
N PRO A 149 10.28 28.95 -8.11
CA PRO A 149 10.79 28.27 -9.29
C PRO A 149 9.69 27.44 -9.98
N ASP A 150 9.72 27.37 -11.31
CA ASP A 150 8.73 26.65 -12.13
C ASP A 150 8.91 25.11 -12.12
N PHE A 151 9.29 24.52 -10.98
CA PHE A 151 9.40 23.07 -10.86
C PHE A 151 8.01 22.44 -10.69
N ILE A 152 7.60 21.64 -11.66
CA ILE A 152 6.37 20.84 -11.59
C ILE A 152 6.67 19.58 -10.79
N PHE A 153 6.58 19.68 -9.46
CA PHE A 153 6.69 18.51 -8.57
C PHE A 153 5.37 17.76 -8.43
N ILE A 154 4.23 18.46 -8.53
CA ILE A 154 2.89 17.87 -8.40
C ILE A 154 2.40 17.47 -9.79
N GLN A 155 1.72 16.32 -9.92
CA GLN A 155 1.29 15.77 -11.20
C GLN A 155 2.47 15.61 -12.18
N ASP A 156 3.64 15.27 -11.66
CA ASP A 156 4.85 15.07 -12.46
C ASP A 156 4.62 13.94 -13.48
N PRO A 157 5.15 14.02 -14.72
CA PRO A 157 4.88 13.03 -15.76
C PRO A 157 5.30 11.59 -15.39
N ASN A 158 6.25 11.43 -14.46
CA ASN A 158 6.77 10.13 -14.05
C ASN A 158 6.03 9.54 -12.84
N GLY A 159 5.11 10.30 -12.21
CA GLY A 159 4.39 9.89 -11.01
C GLY A 159 5.26 9.77 -9.75
N LEU A 160 6.43 10.42 -9.70
CA LEU A 160 7.34 10.36 -8.56
C LEU A 160 6.73 10.97 -7.29
N ALA A 161 5.96 12.05 -7.40
CA ALA A 161 5.28 12.63 -6.25
C ALA A 161 4.23 11.68 -5.67
N LEU A 162 3.45 11.02 -6.53
CA LEU A 162 2.50 9.99 -6.12
C LEU A 162 3.23 8.82 -5.43
N LEU A 163 4.34 8.33 -6.01
CA LEU A 163 5.15 7.26 -5.42
C LEU A 163 5.67 7.64 -4.03
N VAL A 164 6.27 8.82 -3.87
CA VAL A 164 6.80 9.28 -2.58
C VAL A 164 5.69 9.45 -1.55
N ALA A 165 4.55 10.02 -1.94
CA ALA A 165 3.40 10.18 -1.06
C ALA A 165 2.86 8.82 -0.57
N LEU A 166 2.76 7.83 -1.46
CA LEU A 166 2.39 6.47 -1.11
C LEU A 166 3.42 5.85 -0.16
N VAL A 167 4.72 5.94 -0.46
CA VAL A 167 5.78 5.43 0.44
C VAL A 167 5.65 6.01 1.84
N CYS A 168 5.46 7.33 1.93
CA CYS A 168 5.32 8.03 3.21
C CYS A 168 4.12 7.51 4.00
N LYS A 169 3.01 7.19 3.35
CA LYS A 169 1.82 6.65 4.02
C LYS A 169 1.93 5.19 4.40
N GLU A 170 2.29 4.35 3.44
CA GLU A 170 2.21 2.89 3.58
C GLU A 170 3.23 2.34 4.56
N ILE A 171 4.37 3.00 4.72
CA ILE A 171 5.42 2.56 5.65
C ILE A 171 4.93 2.47 7.10
N PHE A 172 4.04 3.37 7.53
CA PHE A 172 3.54 3.37 8.92
C PHE A 172 2.67 2.14 9.20
N PHE A 173 1.86 1.73 8.22
CA PHE A 173 1.05 0.54 8.34
C PHE A 173 1.91 -0.72 8.36
N ILE A 174 2.93 -0.80 7.50
CA ILE A 174 3.87 -1.93 7.49
C ILE A 174 4.67 -1.99 8.81
N LEU A 175 5.14 -0.86 9.33
CA LEU A 175 5.82 -0.79 10.63
C LEU A 175 4.94 -1.30 11.76
N LEU A 176 3.67 -0.88 11.80
CA LEU A 176 2.70 -1.38 12.78
C LEU A 176 2.59 -2.90 12.73
N MET A 177 2.47 -3.47 11.52
CA MET A 177 2.33 -4.92 11.34
C MET A 177 3.60 -5.69 11.67
N ILE A 178 4.78 -5.17 11.31
CA ILE A 178 6.08 -5.72 11.73
C ILE A 178 6.17 -5.76 13.26
N TRP A 179 5.87 -4.66 13.93
CA TRP A 179 6.00 -4.57 15.38
C TRP A 179 4.99 -5.42 16.14
N SER A 180 3.78 -5.58 15.59
CA SER A 180 2.79 -6.53 16.10
C SER A 180 3.29 -7.97 15.98
N ALA A 181 3.81 -8.35 14.81
CA ALA A 181 4.34 -9.69 14.56
C ALA A 181 5.57 -10.02 15.42
N MET A 182 6.46 -9.04 15.65
CA MET A 182 7.62 -9.19 16.53
C MET A 182 7.24 -9.52 17.97
N GLY A 183 6.13 -8.94 18.47
CA GLY A 183 5.61 -9.24 19.80
C GLY A 183 5.13 -10.69 19.95
N GLN A 184 4.74 -11.35 18.85
CA GLN A 184 4.25 -12.73 18.87
C GLN A 184 5.37 -13.77 18.93
N VAL A 185 6.60 -13.43 18.51
CA VAL A 185 7.73 -14.37 18.37
C VAL A 185 8.82 -14.18 19.43
N ASN A 186 8.59 -13.35 20.46
CA ASN A 186 9.59 -13.00 21.48
C ASN A 186 10.91 -12.53 20.87
N ALA A 187 10.83 -11.63 19.88
CA ALA A 187 11.98 -11.19 19.08
C ALA A 187 13.17 -10.69 19.92
N ASP A 188 12.90 -9.99 21.03
CA ASP A 188 13.94 -9.48 21.95
C ASP A 188 14.86 -10.61 22.45
N ARG A 189 14.27 -11.70 22.96
CA ARG A 189 15.02 -12.83 23.50
C ARG A 189 15.86 -13.52 22.42
N LEU A 190 15.31 -13.66 21.21
CA LEU A 190 16.03 -14.26 20.08
C LEU A 190 17.23 -13.41 19.66
N LEU A 191 17.07 -12.08 19.64
CA LEU A 191 18.14 -11.15 19.30
C LEU A 191 19.23 -11.11 20.37
N ASP A 192 18.90 -11.24 21.65
CA ASP A 192 19.90 -11.30 22.71
C ASP A 192 20.78 -12.55 22.61
N VAL A 193 20.18 -13.72 22.32
CA VAL A 193 20.94 -14.95 22.04
C VAL A 193 21.81 -14.79 20.79
N ALA A 194 21.30 -14.15 19.73
CA ALA A 194 22.08 -13.90 18.52
C ALA A 194 23.32 -13.02 18.79
N ARG A 195 23.16 -12.02 19.66
CA ARG A 195 24.24 -11.08 20.03
C ARG A 195 25.33 -11.77 20.83
N THR A 196 25.01 -12.71 21.73
CA THR A 196 26.04 -13.49 22.46
C THR A 196 26.85 -14.39 21.52
N LEU A 197 26.27 -14.81 20.41
CA LEU A 197 26.95 -15.55 19.33
C LEU A 197 27.77 -14.64 18.39
N GLY A 198 27.80 -13.33 18.64
CA GLY A 198 28.59 -12.35 17.91
C GLY A 198 27.95 -11.85 16.60
N TYR A 199 26.64 -12.04 16.41
CA TYR A 199 25.92 -11.42 15.29
C TYR A 199 25.72 -9.93 15.53
N ARG A 200 25.92 -9.12 14.48
CA ARG A 200 25.59 -7.69 14.51
C ARG A 200 24.07 -7.46 14.51
N PRO A 201 23.56 -6.32 15.01
CA PRO A 201 22.13 -6.09 15.19
C PRO A 201 21.28 -6.30 13.92
N VAL A 202 21.71 -5.74 12.78
CA VAL A 202 20.94 -5.84 11.52
C VAL A 202 21.01 -7.28 10.99
N SER A 203 22.21 -7.87 11.00
CA SER A 203 22.38 -9.27 10.59
C SER A 203 21.56 -10.24 11.44
N ALA A 204 21.57 -10.08 12.77
CA ALA A 204 20.78 -10.87 13.71
C ALA A 204 19.28 -10.76 13.41
N TRP A 205 18.79 -9.53 13.22
CA TRP A 205 17.37 -9.29 12.93
C TRP A 205 16.95 -9.91 11.60
N CYS A 206 17.72 -9.67 10.54
CA CYS A 206 17.41 -10.22 9.21
C CYS A 206 17.54 -11.75 9.13
N LYS A 207 18.45 -12.36 9.90
CA LYS A 207 18.63 -13.83 9.89
C LYS A 207 17.64 -14.57 10.79
N ILE A 208 17.23 -13.97 11.91
CA ILE A 208 16.49 -14.69 12.94
C ILE A 208 15.06 -14.21 13.03
N VAL A 209 14.84 -12.89 13.08
CA VAL A 209 13.50 -12.32 13.28
C VAL A 209 12.71 -12.27 11.98
N LEU A 210 13.30 -11.72 10.92
CA LEU A 210 12.60 -11.51 9.64
C LEU A 210 11.96 -12.80 9.09
N PRO A 211 12.65 -13.96 9.03
CA PRO A 211 12.04 -15.18 8.50
C PRO A 211 10.86 -15.69 9.33
N LEU A 212 10.83 -15.41 10.64
CA LEU A 212 9.75 -15.82 11.54
C LEU A 212 8.53 -14.91 11.40
N ILE A 213 8.73 -13.61 11.23
CA ILE A 213 7.63 -12.64 11.13
C ILE A 213 7.10 -12.47 9.70
N TYR A 214 7.92 -12.74 8.67
CA TYR A 214 7.53 -12.55 7.28
C TYR A 214 6.22 -13.27 6.89
N PRO A 215 5.99 -14.54 7.31
CA PRO A 215 4.73 -15.20 7.06
C PRO A 215 3.50 -14.49 7.66
N GLN A 216 3.67 -13.71 8.73
CA GLN A 216 2.60 -12.95 9.38
C GLN A 216 2.36 -11.61 8.69
N ILE A 217 3.44 -10.92 8.27
CA ILE A 217 3.33 -9.60 7.62
C ILE A 217 3.04 -9.66 6.12
N ARG A 218 3.10 -10.84 5.49
CA ARG A 218 2.85 -10.99 4.05
C ARG A 218 1.47 -10.52 3.60
N LEU A 219 0.43 -10.83 4.37
CA LEU A 219 -0.95 -10.44 4.03
C LEU A 219 -1.11 -8.92 4.10
N PRO A 220 -0.61 -8.23 5.14
CA PRO A 220 -0.50 -6.77 5.12
C PRO A 220 0.25 -6.20 3.92
N VAL A 221 1.37 -6.79 3.53
CA VAL A 221 2.13 -6.33 2.35
C VAL A 221 1.28 -6.46 1.08
N TYR A 222 0.52 -7.54 0.93
CA TYR A 222 -0.41 -7.70 -0.21
C TYR A 222 -1.57 -6.71 -0.17
N ALA A 223 -2.06 -6.37 1.02
CA ALA A 223 -3.08 -5.34 1.18
C ALA A 223 -2.56 -3.97 0.73
N VAL A 224 -1.35 -3.59 1.15
CA VAL A 224 -0.66 -2.36 0.71
C VAL A 224 -0.44 -2.37 -0.79
N LEU A 225 -0.01 -3.51 -1.35
CA LEU A 225 0.22 -3.67 -2.79
C LEU A 225 -1.06 -3.47 -3.59
N ALA A 226 -2.14 -4.15 -3.19
CA ALA A 226 -3.44 -4.03 -3.84
C ALA A 226 -3.96 -2.60 -3.76
N TYR A 227 -3.92 -1.99 -2.57
CA TYR A 227 -4.31 -0.60 -2.37
C TYR A 227 -3.50 0.35 -3.26
N SER A 228 -2.16 0.27 -3.23
CA SER A 228 -1.27 1.17 -3.96
C SER A 228 -1.42 1.05 -5.49
N LEU A 229 -1.76 -0.14 -6.00
CA LEU A 229 -2.05 -0.35 -7.43
C LEU A 229 -3.45 0.15 -7.84
N SER A 230 -4.42 0.14 -6.91
CA SER A 230 -5.79 0.58 -7.18
C SER A 230 -6.12 1.98 -6.64
N VAL A 231 -5.14 2.71 -6.12
CA VAL A 231 -5.35 4.01 -5.48
C VAL A 231 -5.79 5.05 -6.51
N ALA A 232 -6.95 5.66 -6.30
CA ALA A 232 -7.51 6.68 -7.18
C ALA A 232 -7.59 8.06 -6.50
N ASP A 233 -7.90 8.08 -5.21
CA ASP A 233 -8.07 9.30 -4.41
C ASP A 233 -6.79 10.12 -4.31
N MET A 234 -5.66 9.50 -3.99
CA MET A 234 -4.36 10.18 -3.98
C MET A 234 -3.85 10.45 -5.41
N ALA A 235 -4.13 9.55 -6.34
CA ALA A 235 -3.64 9.63 -7.72
C ALA A 235 -4.31 10.75 -8.53
N ILE A 236 -5.58 11.08 -8.28
CA ILE A 236 -6.25 12.24 -8.89
C ILE A 236 -5.55 13.54 -8.48
N ILE A 237 -5.06 13.62 -7.24
CA ILE A 237 -4.45 14.84 -6.68
C ILE A 237 -2.98 14.96 -7.11
N LEU A 238 -2.22 13.87 -6.96
CA LEU A 238 -0.75 13.89 -7.09
C LEU A 238 -0.21 13.23 -8.36
N GLY A 239 -1.00 12.34 -8.97
CA GLY A 239 -0.57 11.56 -10.12
C GLY A 239 -0.55 12.36 -11.42
N PRO A 240 0.12 11.84 -12.47
CA PRO A 240 0.16 12.50 -13.77
C PRO A 240 -1.25 12.66 -14.36
N THR A 241 -1.46 13.66 -15.22
CA THR A 241 -2.75 13.90 -15.88
C THR A 241 -2.78 13.49 -17.35
N ALA A 242 -1.61 13.31 -17.99
CA ALA A 242 -1.50 13.07 -19.42
C ALA A 242 -0.38 12.06 -19.77
N PRO A 243 -0.65 10.75 -19.79
CA PRO A 243 -1.88 10.09 -19.32
C PRO A 243 -1.82 9.76 -17.80
N PRO A 244 -2.98 9.62 -17.13
CA PRO A 244 -3.03 9.33 -15.71
C PRO A 244 -2.76 7.84 -15.40
N THR A 245 -2.72 7.48 -14.12
CA THR A 245 -2.66 6.07 -13.71
C THR A 245 -3.91 5.32 -14.18
N LEU A 246 -3.79 4.00 -14.33
CA LEU A 246 -4.86 3.13 -14.81
C LEU A 246 -6.08 3.17 -13.87
N SER A 247 -5.86 3.28 -12.56
CA SER A 247 -6.93 3.44 -11.56
C SER A 247 -7.76 4.72 -11.79
N VAL A 248 -7.09 5.84 -12.10
CA VAL A 248 -7.75 7.12 -12.39
C VAL A 248 -8.47 7.06 -13.74
N LEU A 249 -7.81 6.52 -14.77
CA LEU A 249 -8.40 6.36 -16.10
C LEU A 249 -9.66 5.46 -16.08
N MET A 250 -9.59 4.36 -15.33
CA MET A 250 -10.73 3.48 -15.06
C MET A 250 -11.88 4.26 -14.42
N LEU A 251 -11.60 5.03 -13.37
CA LEU A 251 -12.62 5.80 -12.66
C LEU A 251 -13.31 6.81 -13.60
N THR A 252 -12.53 7.52 -14.42
CA THR A 252 -13.06 8.46 -15.41
C THR A 252 -14.02 7.79 -16.38
N TRP A 253 -13.65 6.64 -16.96
CA TRP A 253 -14.55 5.92 -17.87
C TRP A 253 -15.78 5.33 -17.17
N PHE A 254 -15.62 4.87 -15.93
CA PHE A 254 -16.72 4.28 -15.17
C PHE A 254 -17.78 5.31 -14.78
N GLN A 255 -17.37 6.56 -14.58
CA GLN A 255 -18.25 7.70 -14.24
C GLN A 255 -18.85 8.40 -15.46
N ASP A 256 -18.47 8.01 -16.68
CA ASP A 256 -19.00 8.60 -17.90
C ASP A 256 -20.53 8.37 -18.01
N SER A 257 -21.24 9.27 -18.69
CA SER A 257 -22.68 9.13 -18.89
C SER A 257 -23.04 8.13 -19.99
N ALA A 258 -22.16 7.95 -20.98
CA ALA A 258 -22.38 7.06 -22.12
C ALA A 258 -22.17 5.58 -21.72
N PRO A 259 -23.16 4.69 -21.90
CA PRO A 259 -23.04 3.28 -21.53
C PRO A 259 -21.83 2.56 -22.15
N ALA A 260 -21.50 2.87 -23.41
CA ALA A 260 -20.36 2.29 -24.11
C ALA A 260 -19.01 2.60 -23.41
N ILE A 261 -18.83 3.83 -22.92
CA ILE A 261 -17.62 4.26 -22.20
C ILE A 261 -17.62 3.65 -20.79
N ARG A 262 -18.77 3.58 -20.12
CA ARG A 262 -18.91 2.90 -18.84
C ARG A 262 -18.53 1.42 -18.91
N PHE A 263 -18.93 0.72 -19.97
CA PHE A 263 -18.58 -0.69 -20.17
C PHE A 263 -17.08 -0.86 -20.40
N GLN A 264 -16.45 0.07 -21.12
CA GLN A 264 -14.99 0.14 -21.22
C GLN A 264 -14.34 0.36 -19.84
N GLY A 265 -14.90 1.23 -19.00
CA GLY A 265 -14.48 1.40 -17.60
C GLY A 265 -14.63 0.13 -16.76
N ALA A 266 -15.68 -0.65 -16.98
CA ALA A 266 -15.86 -1.93 -16.33
C ALA A 266 -14.80 -2.97 -16.81
N ALA A 267 -14.47 -2.99 -18.10
CA ALA A 267 -13.39 -3.83 -18.63
C ALA A 267 -12.02 -3.45 -18.06
N SER A 268 -11.72 -2.16 -17.95
CA SER A 268 -10.46 -1.71 -17.33
C SER A 268 -10.40 -2.02 -15.84
N ALA A 269 -11.52 -1.99 -15.11
CA ALA A 269 -11.59 -2.40 -13.71
C ALA A 269 -11.29 -3.90 -13.53
N VAL A 270 -11.87 -4.76 -14.37
CA VAL A 270 -11.57 -6.21 -14.38
C VAL A 270 -10.11 -6.46 -14.75
N PHE A 271 -9.58 -5.72 -15.73
CA PHE A 271 -8.18 -5.80 -16.11
C PHE A 271 -7.25 -5.40 -14.95
N LEU A 272 -7.53 -4.29 -14.27
CA LEU A 272 -6.77 -3.86 -13.10
C LEU A 272 -6.80 -4.91 -11.99
N LEU A 273 -7.97 -5.51 -11.72
CA LEU A 273 -8.09 -6.62 -10.77
C LEU A 273 -7.21 -7.81 -11.15
N MET A 274 -7.21 -8.21 -12.43
CA MET A 274 -6.32 -9.27 -12.92
C MET A 274 -4.84 -8.90 -12.79
N CYS A 275 -4.47 -7.65 -13.05
CA CYS A 275 -3.10 -7.16 -12.82
C CYS A 275 -2.72 -7.27 -11.34
N VAL A 276 -3.56 -6.82 -10.41
CA VAL A 276 -3.30 -6.91 -8.97
C VAL A 276 -3.10 -8.37 -8.54
N ILE A 277 -3.99 -9.27 -8.94
CA ILE A 277 -3.87 -10.71 -8.64
C ILE A 277 -2.58 -11.27 -9.23
N GLY A 278 -2.27 -10.94 -10.49
CA GLY A 278 -1.06 -11.37 -11.17
C GLY A 278 0.22 -10.89 -10.47
N ILE A 279 0.25 -9.64 -10.01
CA ILE A 279 1.41 -9.08 -9.29
C ILE A 279 1.54 -9.70 -7.90
N ILE A 280 0.44 -9.97 -7.19
CA ILE A 280 0.48 -10.73 -5.92
C ILE A 280 1.04 -12.15 -6.17
N ALA A 281 0.63 -12.81 -7.25
CA ALA A 281 1.14 -14.13 -7.61
C ALA A 281 2.63 -14.09 -7.96
N ILE A 282 3.08 -13.09 -8.72
CA ILE A 282 4.50 -12.85 -9.02
C ILE A 282 5.27 -12.60 -7.73
N TRP A 283 4.76 -11.75 -6.84
CA TRP A 283 5.37 -11.49 -5.55
C TRP A 283 5.47 -12.77 -4.72
N ARG A 284 4.44 -13.61 -4.72
CA ARG A 284 4.50 -14.92 -4.06
C ARG A 284 5.57 -15.82 -4.69
N ALA A 285 5.69 -15.84 -6.01
CA ALA A 285 6.74 -16.60 -6.68
C ALA A 285 8.14 -16.10 -6.29
N THR A 286 8.35 -14.78 -6.25
CA THR A 286 9.64 -14.19 -5.83
C THR A 286 9.94 -14.46 -4.36
N GLU A 287 8.95 -14.49 -3.47
CA GLU A 287 9.11 -14.94 -2.09
C GLU A 287 9.59 -16.39 -2.01
N CYS A 288 8.94 -17.29 -2.75
CA CYS A 288 9.29 -18.71 -2.74
C CYS A 288 10.71 -18.94 -3.27
N LEU A 289 11.07 -18.30 -4.39
CA LEU A 289 12.43 -18.33 -4.95
C LEU A 289 13.44 -17.67 -4.01
N GLY A 290 13.09 -16.53 -3.44
CA GLY A 290 13.89 -15.82 -2.45
C GLY A 290 14.14 -16.66 -1.21
N GLY A 291 13.17 -17.46 -0.75
CA GLY A 291 13.35 -18.38 0.37
C GLY A 291 14.42 -19.44 0.12
N LEU A 292 14.54 -19.95 -1.12
CA LEU A 292 15.57 -20.91 -1.50
C LEU A 292 16.98 -20.29 -1.42
N VAL A 293 17.15 -19.08 -1.97
CA VAL A 293 18.43 -18.35 -1.94
C VAL A 293 18.77 -17.91 -0.52
N THR A 294 17.78 -17.42 0.22
CA THR A 294 17.95 -16.93 1.59
C THR A 294 18.32 -18.08 2.51
N ARG A 295 17.87 -19.32 2.28
CA ARG A 295 18.29 -20.49 3.06
C ARG A 295 19.81 -20.67 3.08
N VAL A 296 20.48 -20.51 1.94
CA VAL A 296 21.95 -20.59 1.84
C VAL A 296 22.62 -19.50 2.66
N TRP A 297 22.08 -18.26 2.59
CA TRP A 297 22.59 -17.15 3.37
C TRP A 297 22.33 -17.30 4.88
N LEU A 298 21.18 -17.86 5.27
CA LEU A 298 20.81 -18.14 6.66
C LEU A 298 21.73 -19.20 7.28
N THR A 299 22.07 -20.26 6.53
CA THR A 299 23.00 -21.30 6.97
C THR A 299 24.47 -20.87 6.88
N SER A 300 24.76 -19.79 6.16
CA SER A 300 26.12 -19.26 6.12
C SER A 300 26.53 -18.69 7.48
N GLY A 301 27.74 -19.01 7.92
CA GLY A 301 28.35 -18.48 9.15
C GLY A 301 28.70 -16.99 9.08
N ASN A 302 28.30 -16.27 8.04
CA ASN A 302 28.60 -14.84 7.91
C ASN A 302 27.80 -14.03 8.94
N ARG A 303 28.51 -13.31 9.81
CA ARG A 303 27.95 -12.55 10.94
C ARG A 303 27.80 -11.04 10.66
N ARG A 304 28.20 -10.59 9.46
CA ARG A 304 28.19 -9.17 9.06
C ARG A 304 27.23 -8.95 7.90
N PHE A 305 26.44 -7.88 7.95
CA PHE A 305 25.53 -7.48 6.88
C PHE A 305 25.44 -5.96 6.79
N ALA A 306 26.38 -5.33 6.05
CA ALA A 306 26.38 -3.90 5.70
C ALA A 306 25.81 -2.93 6.77
N ASP A 307 26.04 -3.22 8.06
CA ASP A 307 25.13 -2.75 9.12
C ASP A 307 25.11 -1.23 9.23
N THR A 308 26.29 -0.60 9.09
CA THR A 308 26.44 0.86 9.14
C THR A 308 25.67 1.54 8.01
N PHE A 309 25.76 1.00 6.79
CA PHE A 309 25.09 1.57 5.63
C PHE A 309 23.56 1.45 5.77
N VAL A 310 23.07 0.26 6.14
CA VAL A 310 21.63 0.03 6.34
C VAL A 310 21.09 0.92 7.47
N ARG A 311 21.84 1.10 8.55
CA ARG A 311 21.45 1.97 9.66
C ARG A 311 21.39 3.44 9.27
N LEU A 312 22.37 3.93 8.52
CA LEU A 312 22.41 5.33 8.06
C LEU A 312 21.26 5.61 7.08
N MET A 313 21.07 4.74 6.07
CA MET A 313 20.03 4.91 5.07
C MET A 313 18.63 4.76 5.66
N SER A 314 18.40 3.78 6.54
CA SER A 314 17.09 3.63 7.20
C SER A 314 16.79 4.76 8.18
N GLY A 315 17.80 5.27 8.90
CA GLY A 315 17.64 6.41 9.78
C GLY A 315 17.32 7.69 9.01
N GLY A 316 18.13 8.02 8.00
CA GLY A 316 17.91 9.18 7.13
C GLY A 316 16.59 9.11 6.37
N GLY A 317 16.26 7.94 5.80
CA GLY A 317 14.99 7.71 5.11
C GLY A 317 13.78 7.87 6.04
N MET A 318 13.84 7.33 7.26
CA MET A 318 12.74 7.51 8.23
C MET A 318 12.58 8.97 8.67
N ILE A 319 13.67 9.70 8.87
CA ILE A 319 13.62 11.13 9.20
C ILE A 319 12.99 11.91 8.05
N ALA A 320 13.40 11.64 6.80
CA ALA A 320 12.82 12.29 5.63
C ALA A 320 11.31 12.00 5.51
N ILE A 321 10.90 10.75 5.68
CA ILE A 321 9.48 10.37 5.65
C ILE A 321 8.69 11.06 6.76
N LEU A 322 9.22 11.11 7.98
CA LEU A 322 8.54 11.77 9.09
C LEU A 322 8.44 13.28 8.86
N ALA A 323 9.50 13.92 8.37
CA ALA A 323 9.50 15.34 8.06
C ALA A 323 8.47 15.67 6.96
N ILE A 324 8.44 14.88 5.89
CA ILE A 324 7.44 14.99 4.83
C ILE A 324 6.04 14.77 5.41
N THR A 325 5.85 13.72 6.20
CA THR A 325 4.51 13.35 6.67
C THR A 325 3.95 14.40 7.62
N VAL A 326 4.76 14.88 8.56
CA VAL A 326 4.36 15.95 9.47
C VAL A 326 4.15 17.25 8.70
N GLY A 327 5.03 17.60 7.78
CA GLY A 327 4.89 18.79 6.93
C GLY A 327 3.61 18.77 6.09
N SER A 328 3.17 17.61 5.62
CA SER A 328 1.91 17.44 4.89
C SER A 328 0.66 17.47 5.79
N LEU A 329 0.79 17.38 7.12
CA LEU A 329 -0.34 17.37 8.05
C LEU A 329 -0.50 18.71 8.81
N LEU A 330 0.43 19.65 8.61
CA LEU A 330 0.40 21.02 9.13
C LEU A 330 -0.29 21.96 8.13
#